data_AF-D5AI79-F1
#
_entry.id   AF-D5AI79-F1
#
_cell.length_a   1.000
_cell.length_b   1.000
_cell.length_c   1.000
_cell.angle_alpha   90.00
_cell.angle_beta   90.00
_cell.angle_gamma   90.00
#
_symmetry.space_group_name_H-M   'P 1'
#
loop_
_entity.id
_entity.type
_entity.pdbx_description
1 polymer ?
#
loop_
_entity_poly.entity_id
_entity_poly.type
_entity_poly.pdbx_seq_one_letter_code
_entity_poly.pdbx_strand_id
1 'polypeptide(L)'
;MKQGKQISTKQRWMRYSAYMLISAILGGFIGFFGILIFKFSLPSYLNLDNFLICLRIITFLIFAGTVYFGVKANQNYKLYHSISDEDEEHVDELYKKMYRNLEYATISFNVAVSLTLLNLVLGFGVTFFEDGAIMYGSIFDVVFYVILLISQIFIMKLTQKIRDYKLSAFATVKEMKDFAEAMDEGEKQANYEMSFQIVFTLNQIVLPGLYLFLFVLSMLLQERQITAFLVVAFLHIYINVMQVRMIRRYFK
;
A
#
# COMPACT_ATOMS: atom_id res chain seq x y z
N MET A 1 6.56 22.83 25.50
CA MET A 1 5.60 21.96 24.77
C MET A 1 4.69 22.84 23.93
N LYS A 2 4.84 22.86 22.60
CA LYS A 2 3.88 23.55 21.72
C LYS A 2 2.59 22.72 21.72
N GLN A 3 1.52 23.23 22.32
CA GLN A 3 0.20 22.63 22.20
C GLN A 3 -0.18 22.60 20.72
N GLY A 4 -0.22 21.40 20.12
CA GLY A 4 -0.76 21.25 18.77
C GLY A 4 -2.18 21.81 18.77
N LYS A 5 -2.48 22.74 17.85
CA LYS A 5 -3.80 23.40 17.74
C LYS A 5 -4.91 22.34 17.71
N GLN A 6 -5.55 22.11 18.84
CA GLN A 6 -6.73 21.26 18.91
C GLN A 6 -7.87 21.97 18.17
N ILE A 7 -8.38 21.32 17.14
CA ILE A 7 -9.51 21.81 16.34
C ILE A 7 -10.72 21.96 17.27
N SER A 8 -11.34 23.15 17.25
CA SER A 8 -12.49 23.50 18.10
C SER A 8 -13.65 22.51 17.92
N THR A 9 -14.39 22.22 19.00
CA THR A 9 -15.57 21.33 19.00
C THR A 9 -16.56 21.69 17.90
N LYS A 10 -16.75 23.00 17.62
CA LYS A 10 -17.62 23.49 16.54
C LYS A 10 -17.10 23.13 15.15
N GLN A 11 -15.78 23.21 14.93
CA GLN A 11 -15.15 22.80 13.66
C GLN A 11 -15.15 21.28 13.47
N ARG A 12 -15.08 20.49 14.55
CA ARG A 12 -15.24 19.02 14.48
C ARG A 12 -16.64 18.63 14.06
N TRP A 13 -17.67 19.22 14.67
CA TRP A 13 -19.07 19.01 14.28
C TRP A 13 -19.32 19.41 12.83
N MET A 14 -18.80 20.55 12.40
CA MET A 14 -18.92 21.02 11.00
C MET A 14 -18.26 20.04 10.02
N ARG A 15 -17.11 19.46 10.38
CA ARG A 15 -16.48 18.38 9.59
C ARG A 15 -17.30 17.10 9.58
N TYR A 16 -17.85 16.67 10.71
CA TYR A 16 -18.72 15.48 10.76
C TYR A 16 -19.99 15.66 9.94
N SER A 17 -20.63 16.83 9.98
CA SER A 17 -21.77 17.16 9.13
C SER A 17 -21.39 17.20 7.64
N ALA A 18 -20.21 17.73 7.30
CA ALA A 18 -19.69 17.67 5.94
C ALA A 18 -19.43 16.23 5.49
N TYR A 19 -18.84 15.39 6.34
CA TYR A 19 -18.65 13.96 6.05
C TYR A 19 -19.99 13.23 5.89
N MET A 20 -21.02 13.59 6.67
CA MET A 20 -22.36 13.03 6.50
C MET A 20 -22.95 13.40 5.14
N LEU A 21 -22.85 14.66 4.70
CA LEU A 21 -23.32 15.07 3.38
C LEU A 21 -22.53 14.41 2.25
N ILE A 22 -21.19 14.35 2.35
CA ILE A 22 -20.34 13.65 1.39
C ILE A 22 -20.70 12.16 1.34
N SER A 23 -20.96 11.53 2.50
CA SER A 23 -21.36 10.13 2.57
C SER A 23 -22.75 9.88 1.98
N ALA A 24 -23.68 10.84 2.09
CA ALA A 24 -25.00 10.75 1.48
C ALA A 24 -24.93 10.91 -0.05
N ILE A 25 -24.08 11.81 -0.54
CA ILE A 25 -23.83 11.99 -1.98
C ILE A 25 -23.14 10.75 -2.55
N LEU A 26 -22.09 10.25 -1.88
CA LEU A 26 -21.40 9.02 -2.27
C LEU A 26 -22.33 7.81 -2.20
N GLY A 27 -23.14 7.68 -1.15
CA GLY A 27 -24.14 6.62 -1.01
C GLY A 27 -25.21 6.68 -2.10
N GLY A 28 -25.69 7.88 -2.45
CA GLY A 28 -26.60 8.09 -3.57
C GLY A 28 -25.97 7.76 -4.92
N PHE A 29 -24.71 8.13 -5.12
CA PHE A 29 -23.94 7.81 -6.33
C PHE A 29 -23.73 6.30 -6.48
N ILE A 30 -23.33 5.63 -5.39
CA ILE A 30 -23.17 4.18 -5.32
C ILE A 30 -24.51 3.48 -5.57
N GLY A 31 -25.61 3.96 -4.98
CA GLY A 31 -26.96 3.42 -5.21
C GLY A 31 -27.42 3.60 -6.65
N PHE A 32 -27.16 4.76 -7.26
CA PHE A 32 -27.47 5.04 -8.65
C PHE A 32 -26.70 4.12 -9.61
N PHE A 33 -25.39 3.98 -9.43
CA PHE A 33 -24.58 3.04 -10.21
C PHE A 33 -24.98 1.58 -9.94
N GLY A 34 -25.38 1.25 -8.71
CA GLY A 34 -25.91 -0.06 -8.35
C GLY A 34 -27.17 -0.43 -9.14
N ILE A 35 -28.14 0.49 -9.20
CA ILE A 35 -29.37 0.33 -10.00
C ILE A 35 -29.04 0.27 -11.50
N LEU A 36 -28.07 1.08 -11.95
CA LEU A 36 -27.67 1.13 -13.35
C LEU A 36 -27.00 -0.19 -13.79
N ILE A 37 -26.10 -0.76 -12.98
CA ILE A 37 -25.50 -2.08 -13.21
C ILE A 37 -26.57 -3.17 -13.19
N PHE A 38 -27.52 -3.11 -12.26
CA PHE A 38 -28.62 -4.08 -12.18
C PHE A 38 -29.53 -4.04 -13.42
N LYS A 39 -29.81 -2.84 -13.94
CA LYS A 39 -30.77 -2.64 -15.04
C LYS A 39 -30.16 -2.76 -16.43
N PHE A 40 -28.89 -2.39 -16.59
CA PHE A 40 -28.20 -2.36 -17.89
C PHE A 40 -27.11 -3.42 -18.04
N SER A 41 -26.90 -4.28 -17.04
CA SER A 41 -25.73 -5.17 -16.92
C SER A 41 -24.40 -4.41 -16.93
N LEU A 42 -23.31 -5.05 -16.52
CA LEU A 42 -21.98 -4.44 -16.65
C LEU A 42 -21.73 -4.17 -18.15
N PRO A 43 -21.34 -2.95 -18.54
CA PRO A 43 -20.95 -2.66 -19.91
C PRO A 43 -19.94 -3.70 -20.40
N SER A 44 -20.07 -4.20 -21.63
CA SER A 44 -19.27 -5.31 -22.16
C SER A 44 -17.75 -5.11 -22.10
N TYR A 45 -17.29 -3.88 -21.91
CA TYR A 45 -15.87 -3.54 -21.73
C TYR A 45 -15.36 -3.74 -20.29
N LEU A 46 -16.23 -3.82 -19.27
CA LEU A 46 -15.88 -4.11 -17.87
C LEU A 46 -15.92 -5.61 -17.55
N ASN A 47 -15.38 -6.42 -18.45
CA ASN A 47 -15.15 -7.85 -18.20
C ASN A 47 -13.89 -8.05 -17.36
N LEU A 48 -13.83 -9.17 -16.63
CA LEU A 48 -12.69 -9.54 -15.79
C LEU A 48 -11.37 -9.55 -16.59
N ASP A 49 -11.39 -10.06 -17.81
CA ASP A 49 -10.20 -10.09 -18.68
C ASP A 49 -9.69 -8.68 -19.01
N ASN A 50 -10.57 -7.76 -19.36
CA ASN A 50 -10.20 -6.36 -19.63
C ASN A 50 -9.69 -5.67 -18.36
N PHE A 51 -10.32 -5.94 -17.22
CA PHE A 51 -9.88 -5.42 -15.92
C PHE A 51 -8.46 -5.90 -15.60
N LEU A 52 -8.16 -7.19 -15.76
CA LEU A 52 -6.82 -7.75 -15.56
C LEU A 52 -5.79 -7.13 -16.52
N ILE A 53 -6.14 -6.94 -17.79
CA ILE A 53 -5.27 -6.28 -18.77
C ILE A 53 -4.97 -4.83 -18.33
N CYS A 54 -5.98 -4.05 -17.94
CA CYS A 54 -5.79 -2.71 -17.43
C CYS A 54 -4.87 -2.69 -16.20
N LEU A 55 -5.09 -3.63 -15.26
CA LEU A 55 -4.30 -3.74 -14.03
C LEU A 55 -2.83 -4.09 -14.36
N ARG A 56 -2.59 -4.97 -15.34
CA ARG A 56 -1.23 -5.29 -15.85
C ARG A 56 -0.53 -4.06 -16.42
N ILE A 57 -1.21 -3.26 -17.24
CA ILE A 57 -0.64 -2.04 -17.83
C ILE A 57 -0.24 -1.05 -16.72
N ILE A 58 -1.14 -0.80 -15.77
CA ILE A 58 -0.87 0.08 -14.63
C ILE A 58 0.32 -0.43 -13.81
N THR A 59 0.34 -1.74 -13.52
CA THR A 59 1.43 -2.37 -12.77
C THR A 59 2.77 -2.21 -13.49
N PHE A 60 2.79 -2.41 -14.80
CA PHE A 60 4.00 -2.25 -15.62
C PHE A 60 4.50 -0.81 -15.59
N LEU A 61 3.61 0.19 -15.68
CA LEU A 61 3.98 1.60 -15.58
C LEU A 61 4.58 1.95 -14.20
N ILE A 62 3.98 1.46 -13.12
CA ILE A 62 4.47 1.66 -11.76
C ILE A 62 5.85 0.99 -11.57
N PHE A 63 6.02 -0.21 -12.13
CA PHE A 63 7.29 -0.92 -12.10
C PHE A 63 8.38 -0.22 -12.93
N ALA A 64 8.04 0.33 -14.10
CA ALA A 64 8.97 1.16 -14.86
C ALA A 64 9.41 2.41 -14.05
N GLY A 65 8.47 3.02 -13.31
CA GLY A 65 8.75 4.06 -12.34
C GLY A 65 9.72 3.60 -11.24
N THR A 66 9.53 2.40 -10.70
CA THR A 66 10.43 1.79 -9.71
C THR A 66 11.86 1.70 -10.23
N VAL A 67 12.04 1.19 -11.46
CA VAL A 67 13.35 1.07 -12.10
C VAL A 67 13.97 2.45 -12.33
N TYR A 68 13.19 3.41 -12.83
CA TYR A 68 13.65 4.79 -13.03
C TYR A 68 14.18 5.42 -11.73
N PHE A 69 13.39 5.35 -10.65
CA PHE A 69 13.80 5.91 -9.36
C PHE A 69 15.00 5.17 -8.77
N GLY A 70 15.06 3.84 -8.89
CA GLY A 70 16.20 3.05 -8.43
C GLY A 70 17.51 3.38 -9.17
N VAL A 71 17.45 3.54 -10.50
CA VAL A 71 18.60 3.98 -11.29
C VAL A 71 19.04 5.37 -10.88
N LYS A 72 18.09 6.31 -10.72
CA LYS A 72 18.38 7.68 -10.31
C LYS A 72 18.96 7.77 -8.91
N ALA A 73 18.51 6.93 -7.98
CA ALA A 73 19.08 6.82 -6.64
C ALA A 73 20.54 6.35 -6.70
N ASN A 74 20.85 5.32 -7.50
CA ASN A 74 22.22 4.83 -7.68
C ASN A 74 23.13 5.83 -8.41
N GLN A 75 22.60 6.59 -9.38
CA GLN A 75 23.34 7.66 -10.05
C GLN A 75 23.68 8.79 -9.08
N ASN A 76 22.71 9.24 -8.29
CA ASN A 76 22.93 10.27 -7.26
C ASN A 76 23.92 9.80 -6.20
N TYR A 77 23.88 8.52 -5.79
CA TYR A 77 24.85 7.94 -4.88
C TYR A 77 26.29 8.02 -5.43
N LYS A 78 26.48 7.69 -6.72
CA LYS A 78 27.80 7.78 -7.37
C LYS A 78 28.29 9.22 -7.44
N LEU A 79 27.39 10.14 -7.80
CA LEU A 79 27.69 11.57 -7.89
C LEU A 79 28.09 12.11 -6.50
N TYR A 80 27.35 11.73 -5.46
CA TYR A 80 27.60 12.13 -4.07
C TYR A 80 28.99 11.71 -3.58
N HIS A 81 29.42 10.50 -3.91
CA HIS A 81 30.76 10.01 -3.55
C HIS A 81 31.89 10.53 -4.47
N SER A 82 31.56 11.26 -5.55
CA SER A 82 32.56 11.78 -6.51
C SER A 82 32.85 13.28 -6.35
N ILE A 83 32.01 13.99 -5.60
CA ILE A 83 32.16 15.43 -5.34
C ILE A 83 33.04 15.60 -4.09
N SER A 84 33.95 16.57 -4.12
CA SER A 84 34.79 16.94 -2.99
C SER A 84 33.98 17.81 -2.01
N ASP A 85 34.25 17.71 -0.70
CA ASP A 85 33.49 18.37 0.38
C ASP A 85 33.47 19.92 0.34
N GLU A 86 34.11 20.55 -0.66
CA GLU A 86 34.22 22.01 -0.80
C GLU A 86 32.91 22.69 -1.24
N ASP A 87 31.92 21.94 -1.73
CA ASP A 87 30.63 22.43 -2.26
C ASP A 87 29.45 21.90 -1.42
N GLU A 88 29.46 22.20 -0.10
CA GLU A 88 28.55 21.64 0.92
C GLU A 88 27.05 21.69 0.55
N GLU A 89 26.58 22.79 -0.06
CA GLU A 89 25.17 22.94 -0.45
C GLU A 89 24.77 21.94 -1.55
N HIS A 90 25.67 21.68 -2.50
CA HIS A 90 25.44 20.71 -3.56
C HIS A 90 25.42 19.27 -3.03
N VAL A 91 26.24 18.98 -2.02
CA VAL A 91 26.34 17.68 -1.35
C VAL A 91 25.05 17.35 -0.58
N ASP A 92 24.49 18.29 0.18
CA ASP A 92 23.25 18.10 0.93
C ASP A 92 22.03 17.90 0.02
N GLU A 93 21.93 18.68 -1.06
CA GLU A 93 20.85 18.48 -2.05
C GLU A 93 20.89 17.07 -2.66
N LEU A 94 22.08 16.59 -2.95
CA LEU A 94 22.28 15.31 -3.61
C LEU A 94 22.02 14.14 -2.67
N TYR A 95 22.41 14.28 -1.41
CA TYR A 95 22.03 13.39 -0.31
C TYR A 95 20.50 13.26 -0.24
N LYS A 96 19.77 14.39 -0.12
CA LYS A 96 18.30 14.40 -0.07
C LYS A 96 17.67 13.78 -1.31
N LYS A 97 18.17 14.10 -2.51
CA LYS A 97 17.67 13.53 -3.78
C LYS A 97 17.93 12.02 -3.85
N MET A 98 19.07 11.53 -3.40
CA MET A 98 19.42 10.10 -3.36
C MET A 98 18.43 9.33 -2.48
N TYR A 99 18.26 9.75 -1.22
CA TYR A 99 17.34 9.09 -0.28
C TYR A 99 15.90 9.15 -0.74
N ARG A 100 15.43 10.32 -1.20
CA ARG A 100 14.05 10.46 -1.69
C ARG A 100 13.76 9.54 -2.88
N ASN A 101 14.69 9.43 -3.82
CA ASN A 101 14.51 8.52 -4.96
C ASN A 101 14.53 7.05 -4.53
N LEU A 102 15.34 6.68 -3.54
CA LEU A 102 15.33 5.33 -2.97
C LEU A 102 13.99 5.00 -2.30
N GLU A 103 13.44 5.91 -1.50
CA GLU A 103 12.13 5.73 -0.86
C GLU A 103 11.01 5.64 -1.91
N TYR A 104 11.02 6.48 -2.94
CA TYR A 104 10.06 6.40 -4.04
C TYR A 104 10.16 5.09 -4.83
N ALA A 105 11.38 4.59 -5.07
CA ALA A 105 11.58 3.28 -5.68
C ALA A 105 10.97 2.17 -4.80
N THR A 106 11.22 2.21 -3.50
CA THR A 106 10.72 1.21 -2.55
C THR A 106 9.19 1.22 -2.45
N ILE A 107 8.57 2.40 -2.37
CA ILE A 107 7.12 2.55 -2.31
C ILE A 107 6.47 2.07 -3.61
N SER A 108 6.96 2.52 -4.77
CA SER A 108 6.43 2.09 -6.07
C SER A 108 6.62 0.58 -6.30
N PHE A 109 7.73 0.01 -5.84
CA PHE A 109 7.96 -1.43 -5.85
C PHE A 109 6.90 -2.18 -5.03
N ASN A 110 6.64 -1.76 -3.79
CA ASN A 110 5.64 -2.38 -2.92
C ASN A 110 4.23 -2.31 -3.52
N VAL A 111 3.89 -1.20 -4.19
CA VAL A 111 2.62 -1.06 -4.93
C VAL A 111 2.57 -2.03 -6.11
N ALA A 112 3.65 -2.12 -6.91
CA ALA A 112 3.72 -3.06 -8.03
C ALA A 112 3.56 -4.51 -7.58
N VAL A 113 4.23 -4.92 -6.50
CA VAL A 113 4.09 -6.26 -5.89
C VAL A 113 2.64 -6.53 -5.48
N SER A 114 2.01 -5.57 -4.79
CA SER A 114 0.62 -5.71 -4.34
C SER A 114 -0.35 -5.89 -5.51
N LEU A 115 -0.17 -5.11 -6.59
CA LEU A 115 -0.99 -5.21 -7.79
C LEU A 115 -0.73 -6.50 -8.57
N THR A 116 0.51 -6.98 -8.66
CA THR A 116 0.81 -8.27 -9.29
C THR A 116 0.21 -9.43 -8.52
N LEU A 117 0.28 -9.42 -7.18
CA LEU A 117 -0.38 -10.44 -6.36
C LEU A 117 -1.89 -10.43 -6.57
N LEU A 118 -2.51 -9.25 -6.65
CA LEU A 118 -3.92 -9.14 -6.97
C LEU A 118 -4.26 -9.72 -8.36
N ASN A 119 -3.48 -9.39 -9.39
CA ASN A 119 -3.62 -9.96 -10.74
C ASN A 119 -3.49 -11.49 -10.73
N LEU A 120 -2.52 -12.03 -9.99
CA LEU A 120 -2.27 -13.47 -9.93
C LEU A 120 -3.44 -14.20 -9.28
N VAL A 121 -3.95 -13.68 -8.16
CA VAL A 121 -5.09 -14.28 -7.46
C VAL A 121 -6.38 -14.20 -8.29
N LEU A 122 -6.65 -13.07 -8.95
CA LEU A 122 -7.86 -12.90 -9.76
C LEU A 122 -7.79 -13.61 -11.11
N GLY A 123 -6.59 -13.71 -11.70
CA GLY A 123 -6.35 -14.36 -12.99
C GLY A 123 -6.13 -15.86 -12.91
N PHE A 124 -5.98 -16.41 -11.70
CA PHE A 124 -5.89 -17.85 -11.46
C PHE A 124 -7.26 -18.44 -11.16
N GLY A 125 -7.62 -19.51 -11.86
CA GLY A 125 -8.87 -20.22 -11.62
C GLY A 125 -8.74 -21.72 -11.84
N VAL A 126 -9.63 -22.46 -11.19
CA VAL A 126 -9.71 -23.92 -11.31
C VAL A 126 -11.15 -24.29 -11.65
N THR A 127 -11.35 -24.97 -12.77
CA THR A 127 -12.64 -25.54 -13.15
C THR A 127 -12.62 -27.04 -12.93
N PHE A 128 -13.61 -27.52 -12.20
CA PHE A 128 -13.80 -28.94 -11.91
C PHE A 128 -14.79 -29.53 -12.93
N PHE A 129 -14.40 -30.62 -13.58
CA PHE A 129 -15.21 -31.45 -14.46
C PHE A 129 -15.37 -32.83 -13.83
N GLU A 130 -16.32 -33.63 -14.33
CA GLU A 130 -16.56 -34.99 -13.83
C GLU A 130 -15.32 -35.89 -13.94
N ASP A 131 -14.49 -35.69 -14.98
CA ASP A 131 -13.29 -36.50 -15.26
C ASP A 131 -11.96 -35.82 -14.88
N GLY A 132 -11.97 -34.64 -14.25
CA GLY A 132 -10.74 -33.96 -13.85
C GLY A 132 -10.87 -32.48 -13.53
N ALA A 133 -9.76 -31.82 -13.24
CA ALA A 133 -9.71 -30.38 -12.98
C ALA A 133 -8.77 -29.68 -13.96
N ILE A 134 -9.22 -28.57 -14.57
CA ILE A 134 -8.39 -27.72 -15.42
C ILE A 134 -8.04 -26.47 -14.62
N MET A 135 -6.74 -26.23 -14.45
CA MET A 135 -6.23 -24.97 -13.89
C MET A 135 -5.87 -24.04 -15.03
N TYR A 136 -6.36 -22.80 -14.96
CA TYR A 136 -5.98 -21.75 -15.89
C TYR A 136 -5.38 -20.57 -15.13
N GLY A 137 -4.37 -19.97 -15.72
CA GLY A 137 -3.64 -18.86 -15.15
C GLY A 137 -2.74 -18.23 -16.18
N SER A 138 -2.45 -16.96 -16.00
CA SER A 138 -1.58 -16.22 -16.92
C SER A 138 -0.11 -16.52 -16.63
N ILE A 139 0.57 -17.15 -17.59
CA ILE A 139 2.03 -17.35 -17.53
C ILE A 139 2.75 -16.00 -17.40
N PHE A 140 2.23 -14.95 -18.03
CA PHE A 140 2.79 -13.60 -17.93
C PHE A 140 2.83 -13.09 -16.49
N ASP A 141 1.76 -13.29 -15.71
CA ASP A 141 1.69 -12.80 -14.33
C ASP A 141 2.67 -13.56 -13.42
N VAL A 142 2.87 -14.86 -13.68
CA VAL A 142 3.87 -15.69 -12.97
C VAL A 142 5.29 -15.24 -13.31
N VAL A 143 5.60 -15.03 -14.59
CA VAL A 143 6.91 -14.53 -15.03
C VAL A 143 7.18 -13.14 -14.43
N PHE A 144 6.20 -12.25 -14.46
CA PHE A 144 6.33 -10.92 -13.89
C PHE A 144 6.54 -10.96 -12.38
N TYR A 145 5.87 -11.87 -11.67
CA TYR A 145 6.11 -12.11 -10.25
C TYR A 145 7.57 -12.56 -9.97
N VAL A 146 8.13 -13.45 -10.78
CA VAL A 146 9.55 -13.86 -10.67
C VAL A 146 10.49 -12.67 -10.90
N ILE A 147 10.19 -11.79 -11.87
CA ILE A 147 10.96 -10.55 -12.10
C ILE A 147 10.91 -9.63 -10.87
N LEU A 148 9.76 -9.53 -10.20
CA LEU A 148 9.63 -8.76 -8.97
C LEU A 148 10.45 -9.36 -7.82
N LEU A 149 10.52 -10.68 -7.68
CA LEU A 149 11.40 -11.33 -6.67
C LEU A 149 12.87 -11.00 -6.92
N ILE A 150 13.32 -11.00 -8.17
CA ILE A 150 14.70 -10.59 -8.53
C ILE A 150 14.89 -9.10 -8.22
N SER A 151 13.91 -8.27 -8.54
CA SER A 151 13.92 -6.83 -8.30
C SER A 151 13.94 -6.49 -6.81
N GLN A 152 13.29 -7.31 -5.97
CA GLN A 152 13.34 -7.18 -4.51
C GLN A 152 14.78 -7.29 -3.99
N ILE A 153 15.55 -8.25 -4.51
CA ILE A 153 16.97 -8.42 -4.17
C ILE A 153 17.78 -7.19 -4.60
N PHE A 154 17.49 -6.63 -5.79
CA PHE A 154 18.14 -5.42 -6.27
C PHE A 154 17.83 -4.19 -5.41
N ILE A 155 16.56 -3.93 -5.10
CA ILE A 155 16.13 -2.82 -4.25
C ILE A 155 16.72 -2.95 -2.85
N MET A 156 16.77 -4.16 -2.28
CA MET A 156 17.43 -4.41 -1.01
C MET A 156 18.93 -4.07 -1.08
N LYS A 157 19.65 -4.58 -2.07
CA LYS A 157 21.09 -4.28 -2.23
C LYS A 157 21.35 -2.79 -2.42
N LEU A 158 20.48 -2.12 -3.18
CA LEU A 158 20.55 -0.66 -3.36
C LEU A 158 20.32 0.06 -2.03
N THR A 159 19.36 -0.39 -1.23
CA THR A 159 19.06 0.16 0.10
C THR A 159 20.25 -0.02 1.03
N GLN A 160 20.81 -1.23 1.12
CA GLN A 160 22.00 -1.51 1.92
C GLN A 160 23.18 -0.61 1.54
N LYS A 161 23.41 -0.44 0.24
CA LYS A 161 24.49 0.38 -0.30
C LYS A 161 24.32 1.86 0.03
N ILE A 162 23.11 2.40 -0.10
CA ILE A 162 22.83 3.82 0.13
C ILE A 162 22.79 4.14 1.62
N ARG A 163 22.21 3.25 2.44
CA ARG A 163 22.01 3.43 3.88
C ARG A 163 23.19 2.95 4.73
N ASP A 164 24.23 2.39 4.09
CA ASP A 164 25.38 1.76 4.73
C ASP A 164 25.01 0.78 5.87
N TYR A 165 23.92 0.01 5.67
CA TYR A 165 23.39 -0.91 6.68
C TYR A 165 23.13 -2.28 6.08
N LYS A 166 23.62 -3.34 6.72
CA LYS A 166 23.43 -4.72 6.28
C LYS A 166 22.04 -5.23 6.67
N LEU A 167 21.14 -5.28 5.70
CA LEU A 167 19.81 -5.90 5.84
C LEU A 167 19.83 -7.37 5.40
N SER A 168 19.08 -8.24 6.07
CA SER A 168 18.83 -9.58 5.54
C SER A 168 17.82 -9.54 4.39
N ALA A 169 17.93 -10.47 3.41
CA ALA A 169 16.92 -10.64 2.35
C ALA A 169 15.54 -10.98 2.89
N PHE A 170 15.50 -11.67 4.03
CA PHE A 170 14.29 -11.96 4.78
C PHE A 170 14.38 -11.32 6.16
N ALA A 171 14.49 -9.99 6.18
CA ALA A 171 14.66 -9.25 7.42
C ALA A 171 13.51 -9.51 8.39
N THR A 172 13.86 -9.86 9.61
CA THR A 172 12.90 -10.04 10.70
C THR A 172 12.40 -8.69 11.18
N VAL A 173 11.26 -8.69 11.90
CA VAL A 173 10.73 -7.46 12.54
C VAL A 173 11.77 -6.82 13.46
N LYS A 174 12.62 -7.63 14.10
CA LYS A 174 13.71 -7.13 14.95
C LYS A 174 14.77 -6.40 14.12
N GLU A 175 15.26 -7.02 13.04
CA GLU A 175 16.26 -6.39 12.16
C GLU A 175 15.74 -5.11 11.50
N MET A 176 14.45 -5.09 11.11
CA MET A 176 13.82 -3.88 10.59
C MET A 176 13.67 -2.78 11.65
N LYS A 177 13.48 -3.15 12.92
CA LYS A 177 13.50 -2.20 14.04
C LYS A 177 14.90 -1.64 14.25
N ASP A 178 15.92 -2.50 14.25
CA ASP A 178 17.31 -2.10 14.44
C ASP A 178 17.79 -1.20 13.27
N PHE A 179 17.32 -1.47 12.04
CA PHE A 179 17.52 -0.59 10.88
C PHE A 179 16.86 0.78 11.05
N ALA A 180 15.61 0.83 11.53
CA ALA A 180 14.92 2.08 11.80
C ALA A 180 15.57 2.87 12.95
N GLU A 181 16.24 2.19 13.89
CA GLU A 181 17.00 2.82 14.97
C GLU A 181 18.33 3.42 14.50
N ALA A 182 18.90 2.94 13.38
CA ALA A 182 20.10 3.49 12.76
C ALA A 182 19.82 4.74 11.90
N MET A 183 18.56 5.10 11.66
CA MET A 183 18.17 6.31 10.94
C MET A 183 18.39 7.57 11.78
N ASP A 184 18.52 8.71 11.10
CA ASP A 184 18.55 10.02 11.75
C ASP A 184 17.28 10.27 12.60
N GLU A 185 17.41 11.04 13.68
CA GLU A 185 16.31 11.31 14.62
C GLU A 185 15.10 11.95 13.93
N GLY A 186 15.32 12.85 12.97
CA GLY A 186 14.26 13.50 12.22
C GLY A 186 13.50 12.51 11.33
N GLU A 187 14.23 11.63 10.64
CA GLU A 187 13.64 10.59 9.79
C GLU A 187 12.85 9.57 10.63
N LYS A 188 13.42 9.14 11.75
CA LYS A 188 12.77 8.24 12.70
C LYS A 188 11.49 8.83 13.28
N GLN A 189 11.50 10.11 13.67
CA GLN A 189 10.31 10.78 14.17
C GLN A 189 9.22 10.87 13.09
N ALA A 190 9.58 11.24 11.86
CA ALA A 190 8.65 11.27 10.73
C ALA A 190 8.06 9.88 10.43
N ASN A 191 8.89 8.84 10.47
CA ASN A 191 8.46 7.45 10.25
C ASN A 191 7.47 6.99 11.34
N TYR A 192 7.74 7.28 12.62
CA TYR A 192 6.81 6.94 13.70
C TYR A 192 5.49 7.72 13.61
N GLU A 193 5.54 9.01 13.29
CA GLU A 193 4.34 9.82 13.12
C GLU A 193 3.48 9.28 11.96
N MET A 194 4.09 9.05 10.80
CA MET A 194 3.40 8.51 9.64
C MET A 194 2.87 7.11 9.88
N SER A 195 3.66 6.23 10.50
CA SER A 195 3.24 4.86 10.86
C SER A 195 2.03 4.89 11.80
N PHE A 196 2.03 5.78 12.81
CA PHE A 196 0.89 5.97 13.70
C PHE A 196 -0.34 6.47 12.92
N GLN A 197 -0.18 7.49 12.07
CA GLN A 197 -1.27 8.02 11.25
C GLN A 197 -1.87 6.96 10.32
N ILE A 198 -1.04 6.12 9.69
CA ILE A 198 -1.46 5.03 8.82
C ILE A 198 -2.28 4.01 9.61
N VAL A 199 -1.75 3.50 10.73
CA VAL A 199 -2.46 2.51 11.56
C VAL A 199 -3.76 3.08 12.12
N PHE A 200 -3.75 4.33 12.56
CA PHE A 200 -4.95 5.01 13.06
C PHE A 200 -6.02 5.17 11.97
N THR A 201 -5.63 5.66 10.79
CA THR A 201 -6.52 5.81 9.63
C THR A 201 -7.07 4.47 9.16
N LEU A 202 -6.22 3.44 9.13
CA LEU A 202 -6.62 2.08 8.77
C LEU A 202 -7.70 1.56 9.72
N ASN A 203 -7.49 1.71 11.04
CA ASN A 203 -8.39 1.23 12.08
C ASN A 203 -9.70 2.03 12.14
N GLN A 204 -9.64 3.35 12.08
CA GLN A 204 -10.79 4.22 12.35
C GLN A 204 -11.59 4.60 11.09
N ILE A 205 -10.98 4.54 9.91
CA ILE A 205 -11.59 5.02 8.67
C ILE A 205 -11.70 3.90 7.65
N VAL A 206 -10.58 3.27 7.29
CA VAL A 206 -10.55 2.31 6.18
C VAL A 206 -11.32 1.03 6.51
N LEU A 207 -11.05 0.39 7.66
CA LEU A 207 -11.73 -0.85 8.04
C LEU A 207 -13.25 -0.66 8.24
N PRO A 208 -13.73 0.35 8.99
CA PRO A 208 -15.15 0.72 9.03
C PRO A 208 -15.75 0.98 7.65
N GLY A 209 -15.02 1.71 6.79
CA GLY A 209 -15.43 1.95 5.40
C GLY A 209 -15.57 0.67 4.59
N LEU A 210 -14.68 -0.31 4.78
CA LEU A 210 -14.74 -1.61 4.10
C LEU A 210 -15.98 -2.41 4.51
N TYR A 211 -16.44 -2.34 5.76
CA TYR A 211 -17.72 -2.96 6.14
C TYR A 211 -18.90 -2.38 5.35
N LEU A 212 -18.98 -1.06 5.25
CA LEU A 212 -20.04 -0.40 4.49
C LEU A 212 -19.95 -0.75 3.00
N PHE A 213 -18.73 -0.78 2.45
CA PHE A 213 -18.49 -1.16 1.07
C PHE A 213 -18.93 -2.60 0.77
N LEU A 214 -18.54 -3.57 1.60
CA LEU A 214 -18.95 -4.97 1.46
C LEU A 214 -20.46 -5.15 1.65
N PHE A 215 -21.09 -4.35 2.53
CA PHE A 215 -22.53 -4.36 2.72
C PHE A 215 -23.28 -3.93 1.46
N VAL A 216 -22.85 -2.83 0.84
CA VAL A 216 -23.39 -2.40 -0.46
C VAL A 216 -23.16 -3.46 -1.52
N LEU A 217 -21.94 -4.00 -1.66
CA LEU A 217 -21.67 -5.03 -2.65
C LEU A 217 -22.54 -6.28 -2.45
N SER A 218 -22.79 -6.67 -1.20
CA SER A 218 -23.68 -7.79 -0.88
C SER A 218 -25.12 -7.54 -1.35
N MET A 219 -25.61 -6.30 -1.25
CA MET A 219 -26.93 -5.93 -1.80
C MET A 219 -26.95 -5.99 -3.33
N LEU A 220 -25.89 -5.51 -4.00
CA LEU A 220 -25.80 -5.48 -5.46
C LEU A 220 -25.72 -6.88 -6.07
N LEU A 221 -24.94 -7.77 -5.46
CA LEU A 221 -24.75 -9.14 -5.93
C LEU A 221 -25.84 -10.09 -5.42
N GLN A 222 -26.70 -9.65 -4.50
CA GLN A 222 -27.71 -10.46 -3.82
C GLN A 222 -27.13 -11.68 -3.07
N GLU A 223 -25.84 -11.64 -2.75
CA GLU A 223 -25.12 -12.69 -2.03
C GLU A 223 -24.48 -12.15 -0.76
N ARG A 224 -24.48 -12.97 0.30
CA ARG A 224 -23.82 -12.59 1.56
C ARG A 224 -22.33 -12.90 1.48
N GLN A 225 -21.51 -11.87 1.48
CA GLN A 225 -20.05 -11.98 1.43
C GLN A 225 -19.43 -12.33 2.80
N ILE A 226 -19.89 -13.41 3.43
CA ILE A 226 -19.55 -13.79 4.82
C ILE A 226 -18.02 -13.85 5.00
N THR A 227 -17.31 -14.52 4.09
CA THR A 227 -15.86 -14.66 4.15
C THR A 227 -15.14 -13.30 4.14
N ALA A 228 -15.59 -12.35 3.32
CA ALA A 228 -14.99 -11.02 3.26
C ALA A 228 -15.21 -10.26 4.57
N PHE A 229 -16.42 -10.32 5.14
CA PHE A 229 -16.70 -9.71 6.44
C PHE A 229 -15.85 -10.30 7.57
N LEU A 230 -15.66 -11.63 7.58
CA LEU A 230 -14.81 -12.29 8.58
C LEU A 230 -13.36 -11.83 8.50
N VAL A 231 -12.80 -11.69 7.29
CA VAL A 231 -11.42 -11.20 7.11
C VAL A 231 -11.28 -9.75 7.61
N VAL A 232 -12.23 -8.87 7.26
CA VAL A 232 -12.21 -7.48 7.73
C VAL A 232 -12.37 -7.42 9.26
N ALA A 233 -13.23 -8.25 9.85
CA ALA A 233 -13.40 -8.38 11.30
C ALA A 233 -12.16 -8.88 12.00
N PHE A 234 -11.52 -9.91 11.46
CA PHE A 234 -10.28 -10.44 11.99
C PHE A 234 -9.18 -9.36 12.02
N LEU A 235 -8.97 -8.64 10.91
CA LEU A 235 -7.98 -7.56 10.84
C LEU A 235 -8.29 -6.42 11.81
N HIS A 236 -9.57 -6.02 11.88
CA HIS A 236 -10.00 -4.93 12.76
C HIS A 236 -9.81 -5.29 14.24
N ILE A 237 -10.18 -6.50 14.65
CA ILE A 237 -9.97 -6.99 16.02
C ILE A 237 -8.47 -7.11 16.30
N TYR A 238 -7.69 -7.68 15.37
CA TYR A 238 -6.24 -7.86 15.54
C TYR A 238 -5.52 -6.55 15.83
N ILE A 239 -5.77 -5.49 15.07
CA ILE A 239 -5.14 -4.18 15.28
C ILE A 239 -5.47 -3.64 16.69
N ASN A 240 -6.74 -3.68 17.09
CA ASN A 240 -7.16 -3.21 18.41
C ASN A 240 -6.54 -4.02 19.56
N VAL A 241 -6.47 -5.36 19.43
CA VAL A 241 -5.82 -6.23 20.42
C VAL A 241 -4.32 -5.93 20.52
N MET A 242 -3.65 -5.70 19.39
CA MET A 242 -2.23 -5.39 19.38
C MET A 242 -1.92 -4.03 20.01
N GLN A 243 -2.81 -3.04 19.88
CA GLN A 243 -2.68 -1.75 20.56
C GLN A 243 -2.69 -1.87 22.10
N VAL A 244 -3.35 -2.89 22.68
CA VAL A 244 -3.29 -3.16 24.12
C VAL A 244 -1.86 -3.45 24.59
N ARG A 245 -1.03 -4.09 23.75
CA ARG A 245 0.39 -4.35 24.09
C ARG A 245 1.19 -3.07 24.24
N MET A 246 0.85 -2.01 23.50
CA MET A 246 1.49 -0.71 23.64
C MET A 246 1.19 -0.09 25.01
N ILE A 247 -0.07 -0.11 25.44
CA ILE A 247 -0.49 0.35 26.78
C ILE A 247 0.27 -0.41 27.87
N ARG A 248 0.30 -1.74 27.79
CA ARG A 248 1.01 -2.59 28.77
C ARG A 248 2.51 -2.36 28.82
N ARG A 249 3.14 -1.93 27.72
CA ARG A 249 4.58 -1.62 27.69
C ARG A 249 4.89 -0.26 28.28
N TYR A 250 4.00 0.72 28.09
CA TYR A 250 4.20 2.08 28.58
C TYR A 250 3.99 2.18 30.09
N PHE A 251 2.94 1.54 30.63
CA PHE A 251 2.61 1.57 32.06
C PHE A 251 3.22 0.39 32.85
N LYS A 252 4.32 -0.16 32.36
CA LYS A 252 5.02 -1.28 32.98
C LYS A 252 6.03 -0.83 34.04
#